data_AF-A0A815BP93-F1
#
_entry.id   AF-A0A815BP93-F1
#
_cell.length_a   1.000
_cell.length_b   1.000
_cell.length_c   1.000
_cell.angle_alpha   90.00
_cell.angle_beta   90.00
_cell.angle_gamma   90.00
#
_symmetry.space_group_name_H-M   'P 1'
#
loop_
_entity.id
_entity.type
_entity.pdbx_description
1 polymer ?
#
loop_
_entity_poly.entity_id
_entity_poly.type
_entity_poly.pdbx_seq_one_letter_code
_entity_poly.pdbx_strand_id
1 'polypeptide(L)'
;MSPKTAINQNMNKSFSSNLKTKCVYENEPKYQDHEDFEETPTWAAVVTVLGYAILSALGWLRDFLRHIGFEEKKTAHDPNPKNFVPLYQSYECFYTRNLYTRIRDVFNQPIASVAGAKVHIMERISDDFNWTFKFSGKKIPSINLGSYNYLGFAENQGPCSEQAIKSIEKYGVSICSTRHEVGNQRYMQELENLMAEYLNAEDCIAFGMGFATNALNIPTLVGQGDLILSDRLNHISLILGARLSGATICPFNHN
;
A
#
# COMPACT_ATOMS: atom_id res chain seq x y z
N MET A 1 -4.30 -32.17 9.30
CA MET A 1 -5.47 -31.26 9.48
C MET A 1 -5.83 -31.26 10.95
N SER A 2 -5.62 -30.16 11.66
CA SER A 2 -5.85 -30.12 13.11
C SER A 2 -7.36 -29.92 13.40
N PRO A 3 -7.88 -30.50 14.49
CA PRO A 3 -9.30 -30.43 14.85
C PRO A 3 -9.81 -29.02 15.19
N LYS A 4 -8.96 -27.98 15.17
CA LYS A 4 -9.34 -26.58 15.42
C LYS A 4 -10.01 -25.89 14.22
N THR A 5 -9.81 -26.39 13.00
CA THR A 5 -10.39 -25.76 11.79
C THR A 5 -11.87 -26.12 11.57
N ALA A 6 -12.30 -27.30 12.03
CA ALA A 6 -13.68 -27.77 11.87
C ALA A 6 -14.68 -27.09 12.82
N ILE A 7 -14.23 -26.69 14.02
CA ILE A 7 -15.07 -26.02 15.02
C ILE A 7 -15.42 -24.59 14.58
N ASN A 8 -14.49 -23.87 13.95
CA ASN A 8 -14.74 -22.52 13.44
C ASN A 8 -15.72 -22.48 12.25
N GLN A 9 -15.72 -23.49 11.39
CA GLN A 9 -16.68 -23.54 10.27
C GLN A 9 -18.11 -23.85 10.73
N ASN A 10 -18.27 -24.68 11.77
CA ASN A 10 -19.59 -25.00 12.32
C ASN A 10 -20.16 -23.88 13.19
N MET A 11 -19.32 -23.14 13.93
CA MET A 11 -19.79 -21.92 14.63
C MET A 11 -20.21 -20.82 13.65
N ASN A 12 -19.48 -20.62 12.55
CA ASN A 12 -19.86 -19.62 11.53
C ASN A 12 -21.19 -19.95 10.84
N LYS A 13 -21.50 -21.24 10.59
CA LYS A 13 -22.81 -21.66 10.05
C LYS A 13 -23.95 -21.50 11.06
N SER A 14 -23.70 -21.81 12.33
CA SER A 14 -24.67 -21.63 13.42
C SER A 14 -24.99 -20.15 13.66
N PHE A 15 -23.96 -19.28 13.67
CA PHE A 15 -24.13 -17.84 13.87
C PHE A 15 -24.85 -17.16 12.70
N SER A 16 -24.56 -17.60 11.46
CA SER A 16 -25.27 -17.12 10.26
C SER A 16 -26.76 -17.49 10.23
N SER A 17 -27.20 -18.50 11.00
CA SER A 17 -28.61 -18.91 11.02
C SER A 17 -29.49 -18.12 11.99
N ASN A 18 -28.89 -17.45 12.99
CA ASN A 18 -29.60 -16.77 14.08
C ASN A 18 -29.60 -15.24 14.00
N LEU A 19 -28.86 -14.63 13.07
CA LEU A 19 -28.91 -13.18 12.79
C LEU A 19 -29.85 -12.89 11.61
N LYS A 20 -31.15 -13.18 11.78
CA LYS A 20 -32.20 -12.51 11.00
C LYS A 20 -32.60 -11.21 11.69
N THR A 21 -31.63 -10.32 11.90
CA THR A 21 -31.93 -8.96 12.31
C THR A 21 -32.27 -8.19 11.04
N LYS A 22 -33.56 -7.93 10.80
CA LYS A 22 -34.00 -6.96 9.79
C LYS A 22 -33.36 -5.62 10.16
N CYS A 23 -32.31 -5.22 9.43
CA CYS A 23 -31.79 -3.86 9.51
C CYS A 23 -32.91 -2.90 9.09
N VAL A 24 -33.31 -2.03 10.02
CA VAL A 24 -34.33 -1.01 9.83
C VAL A 24 -33.71 0.15 9.04
N TYR A 25 -33.58 -0.02 7.71
CA TYR A 25 -33.20 1.05 6.77
C TYR A 25 -33.95 0.87 5.44
N GLU A 26 -35.27 0.66 5.51
CA GLU A 26 -36.07 0.35 4.31
C GLU A 26 -36.71 1.60 3.65
N ASN A 27 -36.57 2.82 4.20
CA ASN A 27 -37.32 3.99 3.71
C ASN A 27 -36.54 5.33 3.63
N GLU A 28 -35.24 5.31 3.35
CA GLU A 28 -34.52 6.52 2.91
C GLU A 28 -34.42 6.50 1.37
N PRO A 29 -34.62 7.63 0.65
CA PRO A 29 -34.40 7.66 -0.79
C PRO A 29 -32.93 7.31 -1.06
N LYS A 30 -32.70 6.12 -1.64
CA LYS A 30 -31.37 5.70 -2.07
C LYS A 30 -30.87 6.70 -3.11
N TYR A 31 -29.94 7.56 -2.70
CA TYR A 31 -29.09 8.26 -3.64
C TYR A 31 -28.32 7.19 -4.40
N GLN A 32 -28.67 6.97 -5.68
CA GLN A 32 -27.92 6.07 -6.55
C GLN A 32 -26.66 6.83 -6.98
N ASP A 33 -25.56 6.63 -6.25
CA ASP A 33 -24.25 6.92 -6.81
C ASP A 33 -24.04 5.97 -8.00
N HIS A 34 -24.16 6.51 -9.21
CA HIS A 34 -23.77 5.85 -10.43
C HIS A 34 -22.23 5.87 -10.54
N GLU A 35 -21.56 5.10 -9.68
CA GLU A 35 -20.17 4.72 -9.93
C GLU A 35 -20.17 3.58 -10.96
N ASP A 36 -20.24 3.94 -12.24
CA ASP A 36 -20.09 2.99 -13.34
C ASP A 36 -18.63 2.54 -13.42
N PHE A 37 -18.27 1.52 -12.65
CA PHE A 37 -17.03 0.79 -12.88
C PHE A 37 -17.19 0.01 -14.19
N GLU A 38 -16.40 0.38 -15.20
CA GLU A 38 -16.36 -0.34 -16.46
C GLU A 38 -15.87 -1.78 -16.18
N GLU A 39 -16.78 -2.76 -16.27
CA GLU A 39 -16.41 -4.15 -16.10
C GLU A 39 -15.36 -4.51 -17.14
N THR A 40 -14.25 -5.12 -16.69
CA THR A 40 -13.14 -5.45 -17.60
C THR A 40 -13.65 -6.35 -18.72
N PRO A 41 -13.55 -5.93 -20.00
CA PRO A 41 -14.00 -6.75 -21.11
C PRO A 41 -13.33 -8.12 -21.06
N THR A 42 -14.10 -9.19 -21.23
CA THR A 42 -13.61 -10.58 -21.11
C THR A 42 -12.42 -10.86 -22.04
N TRP A 43 -12.41 -10.27 -23.23
CA TRP A 43 -11.28 -10.40 -24.16
C TRP A 43 -10.00 -9.80 -23.59
N ALA A 44 -10.08 -8.65 -22.91
CA ALA A 44 -8.92 -7.99 -22.31
C ALA A 44 -8.35 -8.85 -21.17
N ALA A 45 -9.23 -9.45 -20.34
CA ALA A 45 -8.84 -10.40 -19.32
C ALA A 45 -8.13 -11.64 -19.92
N VAL A 46 -8.70 -12.24 -20.97
CA VAL A 46 -8.11 -13.42 -21.64
C VAL A 46 -6.75 -13.08 -22.26
N VAL A 47 -6.64 -11.97 -22.99
CA VAL A 47 -5.38 -11.53 -23.61
C VAL A 47 -4.33 -11.24 -22.54
N THR A 48 -4.72 -10.65 -21.41
CA THR A 48 -3.81 -10.37 -20.29
C THR A 48 -3.28 -11.66 -19.68
N VAL A 49 -4.15 -12.63 -19.39
CA VAL A 49 -3.76 -13.94 -18.85
C VAL A 49 -2.87 -14.70 -19.83
N LEU A 50 -3.20 -14.68 -21.12
CA LEU A 50 -2.39 -15.29 -22.17
C LEU A 50 -1.01 -14.63 -22.28
N GLY A 51 -0.94 -13.30 -22.19
CA GLY A 51 0.31 -12.54 -22.15
C GLY A 51 1.19 -12.95 -20.97
N TYR A 52 0.62 -13.05 -19.77
CA TYR A 52 1.35 -13.55 -18.60
C TYR A 52 1.84 -14.99 -18.78
N ALA A 53 1.00 -15.88 -19.35
CA ALA A 53 1.38 -17.26 -19.60
C ALA A 53 2.57 -17.38 -20.57
N ILE A 54 2.57 -16.58 -21.65
CA ILE A 54 3.68 -16.53 -22.61
C ILE A 54 4.96 -15.99 -21.94
N LEU A 55 4.86 -14.91 -21.17
CA LEU A 55 6.01 -14.35 -20.46
C LEU A 55 6.60 -15.33 -19.43
N SER A 56 5.75 -16.07 -18.72
CA SER A 56 6.18 -17.12 -17.80
C SER A 56 6.86 -18.29 -18.53
N ALA A 57 6.31 -18.74 -19.65
CA ALA A 57 6.91 -19.80 -20.47
C ALA A 57 8.30 -19.42 -20.97
N LEU A 58 8.45 -18.20 -21.50
CA LEU A 58 9.75 -17.66 -21.92
C LEU A 58 10.72 -17.50 -20.74
N GLY A 59 10.21 -17.09 -19.57
CA GLY A 59 11.00 -17.01 -18.34
C GLY A 59 11.57 -18.37 -17.92
N TRP A 60 10.77 -19.43 -17.95
CA TRP A 60 11.22 -20.78 -17.62
C TRP A 60 12.21 -21.33 -18.64
N LEU A 61 11.95 -21.11 -19.93
CA LEU A 61 12.89 -21.45 -20.99
C LEU A 61 14.25 -20.78 -20.76
N ARG A 62 14.26 -19.50 -20.38
CA ARG A 62 15.49 -18.76 -20.13
C ARG A 62 16.24 -19.26 -18.90
N ASP A 63 15.53 -19.60 -17.83
CA ASP A 63 16.15 -20.23 -16.66
C ASP A 63 16.72 -21.61 -16.97
N PHE A 64 16.07 -22.37 -17.85
CA PHE A 64 16.60 -23.62 -18.39
C PHE A 64 17.88 -23.41 -19.22
N LEU A 65 17.90 -22.42 -20.11
CA LEU A 65 19.10 -22.07 -20.89
C LEU A 65 20.28 -21.67 -20.00
N ARG A 66 20.03 -20.95 -18.90
CA ARG A 66 21.04 -20.65 -17.86
C ARG A 66 21.53 -21.88 -17.12
N HIS A 67 20.64 -22.85 -16.89
CA HIS A 67 21.02 -24.11 -16.25
C HIS A 67 21.95 -24.94 -17.14
N ILE A 68 21.74 -24.90 -18.46
CA ILE A 68 22.60 -25.54 -19.46
C ILE A 68 23.91 -24.75 -19.70
N GLY A 69 24.01 -23.52 -19.19
CA GLY A 69 25.20 -22.67 -19.32
C GLY A 69 25.25 -21.83 -20.61
N PHE A 70 24.14 -21.74 -21.35
CA PHE A 70 24.05 -20.93 -22.57
C PHE A 70 23.90 -19.42 -22.30
N GLU A 71 23.35 -19.05 -21.13
CA GLU A 71 23.20 -17.65 -20.70
C GLU A 71 23.85 -17.45 -19.33
N GLU A 72 24.53 -16.31 -19.15
CA GLU A 72 25.18 -15.96 -17.89
C GLU A 72 24.17 -15.72 -16.75
N LYS A 73 24.53 -16.18 -15.55
CA LYS A 73 23.79 -15.91 -14.31
C LYS A 73 24.24 -14.56 -13.72
N LYS A 74 23.45 -13.52 -13.96
CA LYS A 74 23.67 -12.16 -13.40
C LYS A 74 23.12 -11.97 -11.98
N THR A 75 22.38 -12.93 -11.44
CA THR A 75 21.76 -12.82 -10.11
C THR A 75 22.64 -13.40 -9.01
N ALA A 76 22.63 -12.76 -7.84
CA ALA A 76 23.26 -13.28 -6.63
C ALA A 76 22.68 -14.65 -6.24
N HIS A 77 23.54 -15.52 -5.70
CA HIS A 77 23.14 -16.81 -5.16
C HIS A 77 22.75 -16.64 -3.69
N ASP A 78 21.54 -17.08 -3.31
CA ASP A 78 21.18 -17.21 -1.89
C ASP A 78 21.89 -18.44 -1.32
N PRO A 79 22.85 -18.29 -0.38
CA PRO A 79 23.57 -19.43 0.19
C PRO A 79 22.65 -20.41 0.94
N ASN A 80 21.39 -20.03 1.22
CA ASN A 80 20.34 -20.84 1.83
C ASN A 80 20.84 -21.86 2.87
N PRO A 81 21.43 -21.38 3.99
CA PRO A 81 21.92 -22.27 5.03
C PRO A 81 20.79 -23.10 5.62
N LYS A 82 21.02 -24.40 5.85
CA LYS A 82 20.00 -25.43 6.16
C LYS A 82 19.04 -25.11 7.33
N ASN A 83 19.41 -24.20 8.23
CA ASN A 83 18.63 -23.85 9.43
C ASN A 83 17.95 -22.47 9.35
N PHE A 84 17.98 -21.82 8.19
CA PHE A 84 17.38 -20.52 7.99
C PHE A 84 16.24 -20.59 6.99
N VAL A 85 15.25 -19.72 7.17
CA VAL A 85 14.24 -19.46 6.15
C VAL A 85 14.97 -18.85 4.95
N PRO A 86 14.70 -19.33 3.71
CA PRO A 86 15.28 -18.74 2.51
C PRO A 86 15.01 -17.23 2.46
N LEU A 87 15.99 -16.44 2.05
CA LEU A 87 15.82 -14.98 1.97
C LEU A 87 14.82 -14.58 0.88
N TYR A 88 14.67 -15.43 -0.13
CA TYR A 88 13.78 -15.19 -1.26
C TYR A 88 12.89 -16.39 -1.52
N GLN A 89 11.65 -16.10 -1.91
CA GLN A 89 10.77 -17.12 -2.45
C GLN A 89 11.17 -17.45 -3.90
N SER A 90 11.08 -18.73 -4.27
CA SER A 90 11.51 -19.19 -5.60
C SER A 90 10.79 -18.47 -6.74
N TYR A 91 9.50 -18.18 -6.58
CA TYR A 91 8.72 -17.45 -7.57
C TYR A 91 9.09 -15.97 -7.67
N GLU A 92 9.35 -15.30 -6.54
CA GLU A 92 9.75 -13.88 -6.55
C GLU A 92 11.11 -13.69 -7.24
N CYS A 93 12.06 -14.60 -7.00
CA CYS A 93 13.32 -14.63 -7.73
C CYS A 93 13.10 -14.77 -9.24
N PHE A 94 12.24 -15.73 -9.62
CA PHE A 94 11.90 -15.98 -11.01
C PHE A 94 11.27 -14.73 -11.66
N TYR A 95 10.24 -14.18 -11.03
CA TYR A 95 9.53 -13.00 -11.51
C TYR A 95 10.46 -11.80 -11.65
N THR A 96 11.27 -11.54 -10.62
CA THR A 96 12.19 -10.41 -10.61
C THR A 96 13.20 -10.51 -11.76
N ARG A 97 13.85 -11.67 -11.89
CA ARG A 97 14.91 -11.91 -12.89
C ARG A 97 14.40 -11.91 -14.33
N ASN A 98 13.21 -12.46 -14.57
CA ASN A 98 12.74 -12.74 -15.92
C ASN A 98 11.69 -11.76 -16.43
N LEU A 99 10.79 -11.28 -15.56
CA LEU A 99 9.69 -10.40 -15.95
C LEU A 99 9.99 -8.96 -15.52
N TYR A 100 10.18 -8.73 -14.22
CA TYR A 100 10.30 -7.39 -13.67
C TYR A 100 11.49 -6.61 -14.25
N THR A 101 12.67 -7.23 -14.36
CA THR A 101 13.86 -6.58 -14.93
C THR A 101 13.58 -5.94 -16.30
N ARG A 102 12.73 -6.54 -17.13
CA ARG A 102 12.40 -6.00 -18.46
C ARG A 102 11.54 -4.75 -18.39
N ILE A 103 10.54 -4.75 -17.50
CA ILE A 103 9.56 -3.67 -17.39
C ILE A 103 9.98 -2.55 -16.43
N ARG A 104 10.97 -2.79 -15.57
CA ARG A 104 11.33 -1.87 -14.47
C ARG A 104 11.71 -0.46 -14.93
N ASP A 105 12.15 -0.29 -16.18
CA ASP A 105 12.46 1.05 -16.69
C ASP A 105 11.21 1.92 -16.85
N VAL A 106 10.05 1.31 -17.07
CA VAL A 106 8.76 2.02 -17.15
C VAL A 106 8.27 2.40 -15.75
N PHE A 107 8.34 1.45 -14.79
CA PHE A 107 7.73 1.64 -13.46
C PHE A 107 8.63 2.39 -12.46
N ASN A 108 9.95 2.29 -12.59
CA ASN A 108 10.89 2.85 -11.61
C ASN A 108 11.61 4.08 -12.16
N GLN A 109 10.93 4.93 -12.91
CA GLN A 109 11.54 6.15 -13.42
C GLN A 109 11.87 7.09 -12.24
N PRO A 110 13.13 7.55 -12.10
CA PRO A 110 13.51 8.40 -10.99
C PRO A 110 12.96 9.80 -11.22
N ILE A 111 12.27 10.34 -10.21
CA ILE A 111 11.82 11.72 -10.21
C ILE A 111 12.90 12.58 -9.54
N ALA A 112 13.33 13.63 -10.23
CA ALA A 112 14.40 14.54 -9.82
C ALA A 112 13.90 15.96 -9.48
N SER A 113 12.62 16.08 -9.15
CA SER A 113 11.97 17.31 -8.68
C SER A 113 10.99 17.00 -7.56
N VAL A 114 10.38 18.04 -6.99
CA VAL A 114 9.21 17.91 -6.12
C VAL A 114 8.04 17.27 -6.85
N ALA A 115 7.12 16.68 -6.08
CA ALA A 115 5.89 16.07 -6.57
C ALA A 115 4.80 17.13 -6.87
N GLY A 116 5.18 18.18 -7.61
CA GLY A 116 4.27 19.23 -8.07
C GLY A 116 3.45 18.81 -9.29
N ALA A 117 2.74 19.78 -9.89
CA ALA A 117 1.94 19.56 -11.10
C ALA A 117 2.78 19.12 -12.32
N LYS A 118 4.06 19.50 -12.35
CA LYS A 118 5.05 19.02 -13.31
C LYS A 118 6.20 18.39 -12.56
N VAL A 119 6.62 17.21 -13.02
CA VAL A 119 7.77 16.49 -12.48
C VAL A 119 8.87 16.39 -13.52
N HIS A 120 10.12 16.40 -13.06
CA HIS A 120 11.27 16.12 -13.90
C HIS A 120 11.67 14.68 -13.74
N ILE A 121 11.54 13.90 -14.81
CA ILE A 121 11.98 12.51 -14.84
C ILE A 121 13.45 12.50 -15.24
N MET A 122 14.29 11.81 -14.47
CA MET A 122 15.69 11.64 -14.81
C MET A 122 15.83 10.55 -15.87
N GLU A 123 16.36 10.93 -17.04
CA GLU A 123 16.59 9.99 -18.12
C GLU A 123 17.70 8.99 -17.75
N ARG A 124 17.45 7.73 -18.08
CA ARG A 124 18.37 6.62 -17.88
C ARG A 124 18.56 5.85 -19.17
N ILE A 125 19.74 5.28 -19.32
CA ILE A 125 20.10 4.43 -20.44
C ILE A 125 20.58 3.10 -19.86
N SER A 126 20.16 2.00 -20.47
CA SER A 126 20.63 0.66 -20.15
C SER A 126 21.17 0.00 -21.41
N ASP A 127 22.41 -0.49 -21.31
CA ASP A 127 23.09 -1.21 -22.39
C ASP A 127 22.97 -2.74 -22.22
N ASP A 128 22.30 -3.18 -21.15
CA ASP A 128 22.35 -4.57 -20.69
C ASP A 128 20.96 -5.16 -20.41
N PHE A 129 19.94 -4.75 -21.18
CA PHE A 129 18.54 -5.19 -21.02
C PHE A 129 17.96 -4.87 -19.63
N ASN A 130 18.17 -3.65 -19.17
CA ASN A 130 17.69 -3.15 -17.89
C ASN A 130 18.25 -3.96 -16.71
N TRP A 131 19.49 -4.45 -16.76
CA TRP A 131 20.15 -5.03 -15.58
C TRP A 131 20.84 -3.95 -14.74
N THR A 132 21.41 -2.96 -15.40
CA THR A 132 21.97 -1.75 -14.82
C THR A 132 21.45 -0.52 -15.56
N PHE A 133 21.54 0.64 -14.92
CA PHE A 133 21.16 1.92 -15.50
C PHE A 133 22.26 2.95 -15.29
N LYS A 134 22.53 3.75 -16.31
CA LYS A 134 23.36 4.95 -16.24
C LYS A 134 22.46 6.16 -16.40
N PHE A 135 22.64 7.18 -15.55
CA PHE A 135 21.95 8.45 -15.71
C PHE A 135 22.62 9.25 -16.83
N SER A 136 21.84 9.74 -17.80
CA SER A 136 22.39 10.62 -18.84
C SER A 136 22.61 12.05 -18.33
N GLY A 137 22.04 12.38 -17.16
CA GLY A 137 22.02 13.73 -16.60
C GLY A 137 20.90 14.62 -17.16
N LYS A 138 20.23 14.18 -18.24
CA LYS A 138 19.10 14.90 -18.84
C LYS A 138 17.84 14.69 -18.00
N LYS A 139 17.14 15.80 -17.76
CA LYS A 139 15.85 15.83 -17.06
C LYS A 139 14.73 16.08 -18.06
N ILE A 140 13.75 15.18 -18.10
CA ILE A 140 12.61 15.25 -19.00
C ILE A 140 11.42 15.84 -18.24
N PRO A 141 10.92 17.03 -18.60
CA PRO A 141 9.74 17.60 -17.97
C PRO A 141 8.50 16.80 -18.37
N SER A 142 7.71 16.39 -17.38
CA SER A 142 6.50 15.59 -17.54
C SER A 142 5.37 16.14 -16.68
N ILE A 143 4.12 15.90 -17.10
CA ILE A 143 2.94 16.25 -16.30
C ILE A 143 2.74 15.17 -15.24
N ASN A 144 2.47 15.58 -14.01
CA ASN A 144 2.22 14.67 -12.91
C ASN A 144 0.72 14.40 -12.77
N LEU A 145 0.30 13.18 -13.11
CA LEU A 145 -1.08 12.70 -12.94
C LEU A 145 -1.18 11.58 -11.89
N GLY A 146 -0.12 11.35 -11.10
CA GLY A 146 0.01 10.20 -10.21
C GLY A 146 0.39 10.56 -8.78
N SER A 147 0.14 11.79 -8.32
CA SER A 147 0.40 12.22 -6.95
C SER A 147 -0.86 12.65 -6.21
N TYR A 148 -0.81 12.59 -4.88
CA TYR A 148 -1.85 13.10 -3.99
C TYR A 148 -1.59 14.54 -3.53
N ASN A 149 -0.78 15.31 -4.26
CA ASN A 149 -0.43 16.69 -3.92
C ASN A 149 -1.49 17.68 -4.48
N TYR A 150 -2.75 17.48 -4.13
CA TYR A 150 -3.87 18.22 -4.71
C TYR A 150 -3.81 19.74 -4.45
N LEU A 151 -3.35 20.13 -3.25
CA LEU A 151 -3.26 21.53 -2.83
C LEU A 151 -1.89 22.17 -3.13
N GLY A 152 -0.94 21.40 -3.67
CA GLY A 152 0.40 21.91 -3.96
C GLY A 152 1.23 22.25 -2.71
N PHE A 153 0.95 21.61 -1.57
CA PHE A 153 1.70 21.86 -0.33
C PHE A 153 3.07 21.19 -0.29
N ALA A 154 3.32 20.19 -1.14
CA ALA A 154 4.60 19.47 -1.22
C ALA A 154 5.65 20.18 -2.10
N GLU A 155 5.69 21.50 -2.08
CA GLU A 155 6.65 22.33 -2.82
C GLU A 155 7.87 22.69 -1.96
N ASN A 156 9.01 22.92 -2.61
CA ASN A 156 10.26 23.30 -1.92
C ASN A 156 10.31 24.78 -1.52
N GLN A 157 9.31 25.57 -1.92
CA GLN A 157 9.24 27.00 -1.68
C GLN A 157 7.81 27.37 -1.26
N GLY A 158 7.69 28.49 -0.55
CA GLY A 158 6.41 29.01 -0.09
C GLY A 158 6.15 28.76 1.40
N PRO A 159 4.92 29.06 1.86
CA PRO A 159 4.62 29.15 3.28
C PRO A 159 4.82 27.83 4.01
N CYS A 160 4.52 26.69 3.38
CA CYS A 160 4.70 25.37 4.00
C CYS A 160 6.19 25.06 4.24
N SER A 161 7.05 25.23 3.24
CA SER A 161 8.49 24.97 3.37
C SER A 161 9.16 25.95 4.34
N GLU A 162 8.77 27.23 4.28
CA GLU A 162 9.31 28.25 5.19
C GLU A 162 8.94 27.99 6.65
N GLN A 163 7.68 27.60 6.92
CA GLN A 163 7.26 27.26 8.27
C GLN A 163 7.89 25.95 8.76
N ALA A 164 8.11 24.98 7.87
CA ALA A 164 8.85 23.77 8.20
C ALA A 164 10.29 24.10 8.64
N ILE A 165 11.01 24.95 7.88
CA ILE A 165 12.37 25.39 8.24
C ILE A 165 12.38 26.11 9.59
N LYS A 166 11.49 27.09 9.81
CA LYS A 166 11.38 27.81 11.09
C LYS A 166 11.09 26.87 12.26
N SER A 167 10.25 25.86 12.05
CA SER A 167 9.95 24.86 13.07
C SER A 167 11.16 24.00 13.38
N ILE A 168 11.92 23.59 12.37
CA ILE A 168 13.17 22.82 12.54
C ILE A 168 14.22 23.66 13.28
N GLU A 169 14.39 24.93 12.95
CA GLU A 169 15.33 25.83 13.65
C GLU A 169 14.95 26.01 15.12
N LYS A 170 13.65 26.07 15.42
CA LYS A 170 13.14 26.28 16.78
C LYS A 170 13.13 25.02 17.64
N TYR A 171 12.71 23.89 17.08
CA TYR A 171 12.46 22.65 17.83
C TYR A 171 13.46 21.51 17.53
N GLY A 172 14.33 21.70 16.54
CA GLY A 172 15.21 20.66 16.03
C GLY A 172 14.51 19.74 15.01
N VAL A 173 15.27 18.78 14.48
CA VAL A 173 14.79 17.85 13.43
C VAL A 173 13.93 16.73 14.02
N SER A 174 14.25 16.26 15.23
CA SER A 174 13.52 15.17 15.90
C SER A 174 13.83 15.16 17.39
N ILE A 175 12.85 14.75 18.19
CA ILE A 175 12.98 14.51 19.63
C ILE A 175 13.42 13.08 19.97
N CYS A 176 13.40 12.17 18.99
CA CYS A 176 13.82 10.77 19.15
C CYS A 176 13.18 10.04 20.36
N SER A 177 11.93 10.38 20.70
CA SER A 177 11.18 9.78 21.81
C SER A 177 9.71 9.60 21.45
N THR A 178 9.04 8.68 22.13
CA THR A 178 7.61 8.42 21.96
C THR A 178 6.76 9.50 22.63
N ARG A 179 5.50 9.63 22.22
CA ARG A 179 4.56 10.56 22.86
C ARG A 179 4.26 10.21 24.32
N HIS A 180 4.38 8.95 24.70
CA HIS A 180 4.14 8.51 26.08
C HIS A 180 5.24 9.00 27.04
N GLU A 181 6.42 9.32 26.52
CA GLU A 181 7.56 9.77 27.32
C GLU A 181 7.75 11.29 27.18
N VAL A 182 8.78 11.73 26.44
CA VAL A 182 9.11 13.15 26.28
C VAL A 182 8.71 13.70 24.91
N GLY A 183 8.14 12.88 24.04
CA GLY A 183 7.75 13.25 22.68
C GLY A 183 6.47 14.10 22.58
N ASN A 184 5.70 14.27 23.66
CA ASN A 184 4.47 15.06 23.63
C ASN A 184 4.75 16.56 23.79
N GLN A 185 5.11 17.20 22.69
CA GLN A 185 5.51 18.61 22.66
C GLN A 185 4.34 19.54 22.36
N ARG A 186 4.48 20.83 22.71
CA ARG A 186 3.45 21.86 22.51
C ARG A 186 2.98 21.99 21.06
N TYR A 187 3.88 21.90 20.08
CA TYR A 187 3.50 22.01 18.66
C TYR A 187 2.62 20.84 18.19
N MET A 188 2.69 19.66 18.84
CA MET A 188 1.78 18.54 18.55
C MET A 188 0.37 18.85 19.03
N GLN A 189 0.24 19.43 20.23
CA GLN A 189 -1.06 19.86 20.77
C GLN A 189 -1.68 20.97 19.91
N GLU A 190 -0.87 21.93 19.45
CA GLU A 190 -1.31 23.00 18.55
C GLU A 190 -1.83 22.42 17.21
N LEU A 191 -1.13 21.42 16.65
CA LEU A 191 -1.58 20.70 15.46
C LEU A 191 -2.91 19.96 15.70
N GLU A 192 -3.03 19.25 16.82
CA GLU A 192 -4.23 18.47 17.16
C GLU A 192 -5.44 19.38 17.35
N ASN A 193 -5.30 20.48 18.07
CA ASN A 193 -6.37 21.46 18.25
C ASN A 193 -6.80 22.07 16.91
N LEU A 194 -5.85 22.43 16.04
CA LEU A 194 -6.14 22.94 14.71
C LEU A 194 -6.90 21.92 13.86
N MET A 195 -6.50 20.65 13.93
CA MET A 195 -7.16 19.58 13.18
C MET A 195 -8.55 19.26 13.73
N ALA A 196 -8.74 19.30 15.05
CA ALA A 196 -10.05 19.14 15.68
C ALA A 196 -11.02 20.26 15.24
N GLU A 197 -10.55 21.51 15.22
CA GLU A 197 -11.31 22.66 14.69
C GLU A 197 -11.64 22.48 13.20
N TYR A 198 -10.65 22.11 12.39
CA TYR A 198 -10.82 21.92 10.94
C TYR A 198 -11.81 20.80 10.60
N LEU A 199 -11.78 19.69 11.35
CA LEU A 199 -12.66 18.54 11.16
C LEU A 199 -14.01 18.68 11.88
N ASN A 200 -14.20 19.77 12.64
CA ASN A 200 -15.36 19.98 13.51
C ASN A 200 -15.60 18.78 14.46
N ALA A 201 -14.52 18.31 15.10
CA ALA A 201 -14.52 17.22 16.06
C ALA A 201 -14.21 17.73 17.48
N GLU A 202 -14.63 16.98 18.50
CA GLU A 202 -14.38 17.36 19.91
C GLU A 202 -12.90 17.34 20.29
N ASP A 203 -12.14 16.38 19.73
CA ASP A 203 -10.71 16.22 19.96
C ASP A 203 -10.06 15.49 18.76
N CYS A 204 -8.73 15.57 18.63
CA CYS A 204 -7.96 14.93 17.56
C CYS A 204 -6.65 14.36 18.08
N ILE A 205 -6.27 13.17 17.59
CA ILE A 205 -4.96 12.56 17.86
C ILE A 205 -4.18 12.42 16.56
N ALA A 206 -2.99 13.01 16.52
CA ALA A 206 -2.09 12.94 15.37
C ALA A 206 -1.17 11.71 15.43
N PHE A 207 -1.07 11.00 14.29
CA PHE A 207 -0.18 9.86 14.08
C PHE A 207 0.75 10.11 12.90
N GLY A 208 2.00 9.62 12.97
CA GLY A 208 3.02 9.86 11.96
C GLY A 208 2.81 9.15 10.61
N MET A 209 1.83 8.24 10.52
CA MET A 209 1.50 7.56 9.26
C MET A 209 0.03 7.15 9.20
N GLY A 210 -0.62 7.38 8.04
CA GLY A 210 -2.04 7.05 7.84
C GLY A 210 -2.35 5.55 7.97
N PHE A 211 -1.44 4.68 7.55
CA PHE A 211 -1.63 3.23 7.69
C PHE A 211 -1.70 2.81 9.16
N ALA A 212 -0.77 3.26 10.00
CA ALA A 212 -0.75 2.92 11.43
C ALA A 212 -1.92 3.53 12.20
N THR A 213 -2.40 4.70 11.77
CA THR A 213 -3.60 5.34 12.33
C THR A 213 -4.78 4.36 12.37
N ASN A 214 -4.95 3.55 11.33
CA ASN A 214 -6.01 2.54 11.29
C ASN A 214 -5.54 1.21 11.92
N ALA A 215 -4.40 0.69 11.45
CA ALA A 215 -3.97 -0.67 11.77
C ALA A 215 -3.65 -0.88 13.26
N LEU A 216 -3.16 0.15 13.95
CA LEU A 216 -2.74 0.05 15.35
C LEU A 216 -3.80 0.55 16.34
N ASN A 217 -4.75 1.40 15.91
CA ASN A 217 -5.76 1.95 16.82
C ASN A 217 -7.10 1.21 16.79
N ILE A 218 -7.51 0.57 15.68
CA ILE A 218 -8.73 -0.26 15.71
C ILE A 218 -8.71 -1.30 16.85
N PRO A 219 -7.60 -2.03 17.10
CA PRO A 219 -7.50 -2.97 18.21
C PRO A 219 -7.61 -2.36 19.61
N THR A 220 -7.48 -1.03 19.76
CA THR A 220 -7.62 -0.36 21.06
C THR A 220 -9.07 0.06 21.34
N LEU A 221 -9.91 0.12 20.30
CA LEU A 221 -11.31 0.52 20.38
C LEU A 221 -12.26 -0.68 20.51
N VAL A 222 -11.92 -1.79 19.85
CA VAL A 222 -12.75 -3.00 19.78
C VAL A 222 -11.90 -4.25 19.98
N GLY A 223 -12.51 -5.32 20.46
CA GLY A 223 -11.84 -6.57 20.79
C GLY A 223 -12.69 -7.82 20.61
N GLN A 224 -12.25 -8.92 21.21
CA GLN A 224 -12.98 -10.18 21.17
C GLN A 224 -14.37 -10.03 21.81
N GLY A 225 -15.42 -10.37 21.06
CA GLY A 225 -16.82 -10.20 21.47
C GLY A 225 -17.53 -9.07 20.75
N ASP A 226 -16.79 -8.15 20.13
CA ASP A 226 -17.35 -7.06 19.35
C ASP A 226 -17.59 -7.46 17.89
N LEU A 227 -18.37 -6.63 17.19
CA LEU A 227 -18.69 -6.77 15.77
C LEU A 227 -18.16 -5.57 14.99
N ILE A 228 -17.35 -5.82 13.95
CA ILE A 228 -16.91 -4.84 12.97
C ILE A 228 -17.66 -5.08 11.67
N LEU A 229 -18.42 -4.08 11.21
CA LEU A 229 -18.97 -4.04 9.85
C LEU A 229 -17.92 -3.41 8.93
N SER A 230 -17.46 -4.15 7.92
CA SER A 230 -16.36 -3.72 7.06
C SER A 230 -16.77 -3.73 5.59
N ASP A 231 -16.58 -2.63 4.89
CA ASP A 231 -16.72 -2.61 3.43
C ASP A 231 -15.69 -3.57 2.80
N ARG A 232 -16.07 -4.29 1.72
CA ARG A 232 -15.22 -5.26 1.03
C ARG A 232 -14.04 -4.65 0.26
N LEU A 233 -14.16 -3.40 -0.16
CA LEU A 233 -13.17 -2.67 -0.95
C LEU A 233 -12.46 -1.58 -0.13
N ASN A 234 -12.58 -1.62 1.20
CA ASN A 234 -11.89 -0.65 2.06
C ASN A 234 -10.37 -0.82 2.06
N HIS A 235 -9.69 0.22 2.53
CA HIS A 235 -8.24 0.28 2.53
C HIS A 235 -7.63 -0.83 3.42
N ILE A 236 -6.54 -1.43 2.93
CA ILE A 236 -5.86 -2.57 3.58
C ILE A 236 -5.45 -2.31 5.04
N SER A 237 -5.22 -1.05 5.42
CA SER A 237 -4.93 -0.69 6.83
C SER A 237 -6.12 -0.94 7.76
N LEU A 238 -7.35 -0.74 7.29
CA LEU A 238 -8.57 -1.01 8.06
C LEU A 238 -8.76 -2.52 8.22
N ILE A 239 -8.55 -3.27 7.14
CA ILE A 239 -8.59 -4.74 7.16
C ILE A 239 -7.58 -5.30 8.16
N LEU A 240 -6.35 -4.78 8.17
CA LEU A 240 -5.33 -5.23 9.11
C LEU A 240 -5.70 -4.88 10.54
N GLY A 241 -6.13 -3.64 10.81
CA GLY A 241 -6.56 -3.22 12.16
C GLY A 241 -7.73 -4.04 12.69
N ALA A 242 -8.74 -4.29 11.86
CA ALA A 242 -9.86 -5.15 12.21
C ALA A 242 -9.40 -6.58 12.53
N ARG A 243 -8.49 -7.16 11.75
CA ARG A 243 -7.95 -8.50 12.02
C ARG A 243 -7.13 -8.56 13.31
N LEU A 244 -6.36 -7.52 13.60
CA LEU A 244 -5.54 -7.43 14.81
C LEU A 244 -6.40 -7.29 16.08
N SER A 245 -7.59 -6.71 15.98
CA SER A 245 -8.51 -6.54 17.13
C SER A 245 -9.02 -7.87 17.71
N GLY A 246 -9.10 -8.93 16.90
CA GLY A 246 -9.75 -10.18 17.30
C GLY A 246 -11.29 -10.11 17.37
N ALA A 247 -11.89 -8.99 16.98
CA ALA A 247 -13.34 -8.84 16.86
C ALA A 247 -13.91 -9.71 15.73
N THR A 248 -15.23 -9.93 15.76
CA THR A 248 -15.93 -10.60 14.66
C THR A 248 -16.07 -9.62 13.50
N ILE A 249 -15.55 -9.97 12.33
CA ILE A 249 -15.61 -9.11 11.13
C ILE A 249 -16.74 -9.60 10.22
N CYS A 250 -17.70 -8.73 9.93
CA CYS A 250 -18.78 -8.98 8.97
C CYS A 250 -18.59 -8.08 7.75
N PRO A 251 -18.06 -8.59 6.63
CA PRO A 251 -17.88 -7.80 5.43
C PRO A 251 -19.23 -7.55 4.72
N PHE A 252 -19.49 -6.32 4.30
CA PHE A 252 -20.65 -5.95 3.48
C PHE A 252 -20.24 -5.55 2.06
N ASN A 253 -21.14 -5.74 1.09
CA ASN A 253 -20.85 -5.41 -0.30
C ASN A 253 -20.64 -3.91 -0.47
N HIS A 254 -19.61 -3.54 -1.23
CA HIS A 254 -19.38 -2.16 -1.58
C HIS A 254 -20.50 -1.68 -2.50
N ASN A 255 -21.12 -0.56 -2.12
CA ASN A 255 -22.18 0.17 -2.85
C ASN A 255 -23.03 -0.71 -3.78
#